data_AF-A0A6J1AQ97-F1
#
_entry.id   AF-A0A6J1AQ97-F1
#
_cell.length_a   1.000
_cell.length_b   1.000
_cell.length_c   1.000
_cell.angle_alpha   90.00
_cell.angle_beta   90.00
_cell.angle_gamma   90.00
#
_symmetry.space_group_name_H-M   'P 1'
#
loop_
_entity.id
_entity.type
_entity.pdbx_description
1 polymer ?
#
loop_
_entity_poly.entity_id
_entity_poly.type
_entity_poly.pdbx_seq_one_letter_code
_entity_poly.pdbx_strand_id
1 'polypeptide(L)'
;MAATLSHFRSKFDAAKHPFLNPHKLPRNRSFSLCTPTLPKSSKHKNSTTSLKTSPQQQNVQPEKSRSPVPSKRVGIADSDPTSSLLFRRLRDGFKIDELGLEILSIALPAALALAADPIASLVDTAFVGHLGSVELAAVGVSVSIFNLVSKLFNVPLLNITTSFVAEEQALIGKNSDDGEFEHQGKRVFPSVSTSLALATGLGIAEAVALSVGSGFLLNIMGIPVDSPMRGPAEQFLTWRAFGAPPIVIALAAQGTFRGFKDTKTPLYAIAGVGSLLNVILDAILIFPIGFGVGGAAVATVTSEYLMAIILLWELNGKVVLISPSVDWRKVALYIKSGGLLIVRTIATLGTLTLATSLAARQGPIPMAGHQICIQVWLALSLLTDALALSGQALLAADYSQENYQQARRVIYSVLLIGLGTGFSLAVFLFLGFGAFSGLFSTDSEVLQIALSGTLFVAGSQPVNAIAFVLDGLYYGVSDYEYAAVSMVLVGLISSAFLLVAAPVFSLAGVWTGLFLFMALRVVAGIWRLGTKTGPWKMIYSDMESRNG
;
A
#
# COMPACT_ATOMS: atom_id res chain seq x y z
N MET A 1 30.67 -40.05 -30.58
CA MET A 1 29.86 -40.04 -29.33
C MET A 1 30.29 -41.12 -28.31
N ALA A 2 31.57 -41.54 -28.28
CA ALA A 2 32.07 -42.52 -27.28
C ALA A 2 33.47 -42.19 -26.71
N ALA A 3 34.11 -41.10 -27.13
CA ALA A 3 35.45 -40.71 -26.65
C ALA A 3 35.44 -39.50 -25.68
N THR A 4 34.27 -38.89 -25.43
CA THR A 4 34.12 -37.71 -24.57
C THR A 4 33.54 -38.04 -23.18
N LEU A 5 33.21 -39.31 -22.93
CA LEU A 5 32.61 -39.81 -21.68
C LEU A 5 33.63 -40.44 -20.71
N SER A 6 34.86 -40.74 -21.14
CA SER A 6 35.91 -41.27 -20.25
C SER A 6 36.58 -40.18 -19.41
N HIS A 7 36.59 -38.94 -19.91
CA HIS A 7 37.26 -37.82 -19.23
C HIS A 7 36.43 -37.21 -18.07
N PHE A 8 35.12 -37.49 -18.02
CA PHE A 8 34.22 -37.01 -16.96
C PHE A 8 34.10 -37.97 -15.77
N ARG A 9 34.42 -39.26 -15.95
CA ARG A 9 34.33 -40.27 -14.88
C ARG A 9 35.57 -40.26 -13.96
N SER A 10 36.73 -39.86 -14.47
CA SER A 10 37.98 -39.76 -13.69
C SER A 10 38.01 -38.61 -12.67
N LYS A 11 37.16 -37.59 -12.81
CA LYS A 11 37.05 -36.48 -11.83
C LYS A 11 35.99 -36.68 -10.76
N PHE A 12 35.15 -37.71 -10.86
CA PHE A 12 34.05 -37.96 -9.92
C PHE A 12 34.40 -38.98 -8.82
N ASP A 13 35.49 -39.74 -8.97
CA ASP A 13 35.92 -40.76 -7.98
C ASP A 13 36.99 -40.26 -6.99
N ALA A 14 37.43 -39.00 -7.06
CA ALA A 14 38.50 -38.44 -6.22
C ALA A 14 38.04 -37.67 -4.96
N ALA A 15 36.74 -37.70 -4.62
CA ALA A 15 36.21 -37.06 -3.42
C ALA A 15 35.37 -38.05 -2.57
N LYS A 16 35.98 -39.17 -2.20
CA LYS A 16 35.50 -40.04 -1.11
C LYS A 16 36.43 -39.87 0.10
N HIS A 17 35.82 -39.37 1.18
CA HIS A 17 36.25 -39.16 2.58
C HIS A 17 37.52 -39.84 3.11
N PRO A 18 38.10 -39.24 4.18
CA PRO A 18 37.99 -39.91 5.49
C PRO A 18 37.57 -39.01 6.69
N PHE A 19 36.72 -39.56 7.58
CA PHE A 19 36.66 -39.38 9.05
C PHE A 19 36.32 -37.97 9.65
N LEU A 20 35.51 -37.75 10.70
CA LEU A 20 35.01 -38.55 11.83
C LEU A 20 33.78 -37.88 12.51
N ASN A 21 32.76 -38.71 12.82
CA ASN A 21 31.77 -38.72 13.92
C ASN A 21 31.11 -37.45 14.56
N PRO A 22 29.76 -37.44 14.69
CA PRO A 22 29.01 -36.53 15.54
C PRO A 22 28.71 -37.16 16.91
N HIS A 23 29.32 -36.68 18.00
CA HIS A 23 28.80 -36.79 19.38
C HIS A 23 29.81 -36.15 20.34
N LYS A 24 29.44 -35.01 20.96
CA LYS A 24 29.76 -34.63 22.35
C LYS A 24 29.24 -33.23 22.66
N LEU A 25 28.13 -33.18 23.40
CA LEU A 25 27.88 -32.08 24.34
C LEU A 25 29.00 -32.06 25.40
N PRO A 26 29.28 -30.89 25.99
CA PRO A 26 29.25 -30.84 27.44
C PRO A 26 28.42 -29.68 28.02
N ARG A 27 27.75 -30.04 29.12
CA ARG A 27 27.05 -29.18 30.09
C ARG A 27 28.00 -28.22 30.81
N ASN A 28 27.35 -27.20 31.40
CA ASN A 28 27.72 -26.43 32.59
C ASN A 28 28.86 -25.42 32.50
N ARG A 29 28.48 -24.13 32.57
CA ARG A 29 29.02 -23.22 33.59
C ARG A 29 27.91 -22.30 34.15
N SER A 30 27.58 -22.56 35.40
CA SER A 30 26.99 -21.63 36.36
C SER A 30 27.92 -20.45 36.61
N PHE A 31 27.39 -19.21 36.65
CA PHE A 31 28.01 -18.13 37.41
C PHE A 31 26.95 -17.24 38.07
N SER A 32 27.21 -17.00 39.35
CA SER A 32 26.41 -16.37 40.37
C SER A 32 26.52 -14.84 40.39
N LEU A 33 25.46 -14.23 40.94
CA LEU A 33 25.34 -12.90 41.54
C LEU A 33 26.64 -12.19 41.96
N CYS A 34 26.69 -10.89 41.70
CA CYS A 34 27.34 -9.91 42.58
C CYS A 34 26.75 -8.50 42.36
N THR A 35 25.98 -8.02 43.35
CA THR A 35 25.73 -6.60 43.62
C THR A 35 26.91 -5.99 44.36
N PRO A 36 27.17 -4.68 44.19
CA PRO A 36 27.51 -3.86 45.36
C PRO A 36 26.83 -2.48 45.40
N THR A 37 26.15 -2.26 46.52
CA THR A 37 26.09 -1.08 47.40
C THR A 37 26.63 0.31 46.96
N LEU A 38 25.78 1.30 47.20
CA LEU A 38 25.97 2.76 47.37
C LEU A 38 27.17 3.17 48.25
N PRO A 39 27.57 4.46 48.14
CA PRO A 39 27.48 5.34 49.31
C PRO A 39 26.95 6.77 49.04
N LYS A 40 26.44 7.39 50.11
CA LYS A 40 25.89 8.75 50.25
C LYS A 40 26.97 9.83 50.42
N SER A 41 26.66 11.08 50.03
CA SER A 41 27.08 12.35 50.68
C SER A 41 26.21 13.49 50.12
N SER A 42 25.33 14.15 50.89
CA SER A 42 25.52 15.41 51.66
C SER A 42 25.84 16.63 50.75
N LYS A 43 25.26 17.84 50.84
CA LYS A 43 24.59 18.60 51.92
C LYS A 43 24.04 19.92 51.34
N HIS A 44 23.05 20.52 52.04
CA HIS A 44 22.72 21.96 52.13
C HIS A 44 22.09 22.65 50.90
N LYS A 45 21.16 23.61 51.01
CA LYS A 45 20.72 24.47 52.13
C LYS A 45 19.35 25.11 51.76
N ASN A 46 18.50 25.27 52.78
CA ASN A 46 17.66 26.45 53.10
C ASN A 46 16.73 27.08 52.05
N SER A 47 15.56 27.64 52.34
CA SER A 47 14.62 27.70 53.47
C SER A 47 13.69 28.87 53.12
N THR A 48 12.37 28.69 53.12
CA THR A 48 11.36 29.64 53.67
C THR A 48 9.95 29.11 53.36
N THR A 49 8.86 29.38 54.09
CA THR A 49 8.51 29.46 55.51
C THR A 49 6.99 29.74 55.52
N SER A 50 6.25 28.99 56.35
CA SER A 50 4.99 29.37 57.04
C SER A 50 3.68 29.48 56.21
N LEU A 51 2.71 28.56 56.36
CA LEU A 51 1.70 28.40 57.45
C LEU A 51 0.57 29.46 57.41
N LYS A 52 -0.71 29.03 57.28
CA LYS A 52 -1.67 28.94 58.42
C LYS A 52 -3.14 28.55 58.03
N THR A 53 -3.62 27.50 58.71
CA THR A 53 -4.93 27.32 59.42
C THR A 53 -6.30 27.32 58.70
N SER A 54 -6.97 26.15 58.81
CA SER A 54 -8.43 25.90 59.01
C SER A 54 -8.88 26.33 60.44
N PRO A 55 -10.20 26.46 60.82
CA PRO A 55 -11.19 25.34 60.85
C PRO A 55 -12.74 25.63 60.85
N GLN A 56 -13.49 24.51 60.77
CA GLN A 56 -14.77 24.15 61.48
C GLN A 56 -16.21 24.47 60.93
N GLN A 57 -16.91 23.39 60.53
CA GLN A 57 -18.05 22.68 61.17
C GLN A 57 -19.56 23.08 61.05
N GLN A 58 -20.37 21.99 61.04
CA GLN A 58 -21.80 21.75 61.38
C GLN A 58 -22.88 21.98 60.32
N ASN A 59 -23.99 21.23 60.23
CA ASN A 59 -24.44 19.86 60.62
C ASN A 59 -25.89 19.72 60.05
N VAL A 60 -26.50 18.54 60.20
CA VAL A 60 -27.96 18.21 60.25
C VAL A 60 -28.50 17.28 59.14
N GLN A 61 -28.97 16.13 59.62
CA GLN A 61 -29.81 15.07 59.03
C GLN A 61 -31.16 15.08 59.82
N PRO A 62 -32.30 14.43 59.41
CA PRO A 62 -32.44 12.97 59.62
C PRO A 62 -33.48 12.15 58.78
N GLU A 63 -33.22 10.82 58.75
CA GLU A 63 -34.12 9.63 58.87
C GLU A 63 -35.21 9.13 57.86
N LYS A 64 -35.09 7.81 57.56
CA LYS A 64 -36.05 6.67 57.68
C LYS A 64 -36.71 5.98 56.45
N SER A 65 -36.19 4.76 56.19
CA SER A 65 -36.86 3.42 56.12
C SER A 65 -37.70 2.92 54.91
N ARG A 66 -37.44 1.64 54.56
CA ARG A 66 -38.27 0.55 53.95
C ARG A 66 -38.18 0.27 52.43
N SER A 67 -37.79 -0.97 52.11
CA SER A 67 -38.18 -1.80 50.95
C SER A 67 -39.40 -2.70 51.33
N PRO A 68 -40.22 -3.31 50.43
CA PRO A 68 -39.83 -4.04 49.20
C PRO A 68 -40.75 -3.94 47.92
N VAL A 69 -40.21 -4.49 46.81
CA VAL A 69 -40.66 -4.94 45.45
C VAL A 69 -42.11 -5.54 45.36
N PRO A 70 -42.82 -5.76 44.20
CA PRO A 70 -42.46 -5.70 42.74
C PRO A 70 -43.47 -5.02 41.76
N SER A 71 -43.03 -4.70 40.53
CA SER A 71 -43.87 -4.94 39.33
C SER A 71 -43.06 -5.24 38.06
N LYS A 72 -43.53 -6.26 37.34
CA LYS A 72 -42.92 -6.98 36.21
C LYS A 72 -42.67 -6.12 34.95
N ARG A 73 -41.44 -6.22 34.46
CA ARG A 73 -41.01 -6.73 33.14
C ARG A 73 -41.87 -6.36 31.92
N VAL A 74 -41.30 -5.54 31.03
CA VAL A 74 -41.37 -5.74 29.57
C VAL A 74 -39.93 -5.69 29.06
N GLY A 75 -39.43 -6.83 28.60
CA GLY A 75 -38.10 -6.94 28.01
C GLY A 75 -38.11 -6.43 26.58
N ILE A 76 -37.12 -5.61 26.25
CA ILE A 76 -36.66 -5.41 24.88
C ILE A 76 -35.24 -5.97 24.85
N ALA A 77 -35.02 -6.84 23.86
CA ALA A 77 -33.86 -7.69 23.71
C ALA A 77 -32.52 -6.94 23.83
N ASP A 78 -31.58 -7.58 24.53
CA ASP A 78 -30.18 -7.19 24.63
C ASP A 78 -29.56 -7.09 23.22
N SER A 79 -29.25 -5.87 22.81
CA SER A 79 -28.28 -5.60 21.76
C SER A 79 -26.88 -5.59 22.37
N ASP A 80 -25.96 -6.38 21.81
CA ASP A 80 -24.55 -6.52 22.23
C ASP A 80 -23.92 -5.23 22.79
N PRO A 81 -23.39 -5.23 24.03
CA PRO A 81 -22.84 -4.04 24.69
C PRO A 81 -21.55 -3.51 24.04
N THR A 82 -20.90 -4.30 23.17
CA THR A 82 -19.64 -3.97 22.49
C THR A 82 -19.78 -2.93 21.38
N SER A 83 -20.86 -2.97 20.59
CA SER A 83 -21.12 -1.98 19.54
C SER A 83 -21.37 -0.58 20.11
N SER A 84 -22.08 -0.52 21.24
CA SER A 84 -22.40 0.72 21.95
C SER A 84 -21.17 1.37 22.61
N LEU A 85 -20.22 0.56 23.11
CA LEU A 85 -18.98 1.04 23.72
C LEU A 85 -18.02 1.64 22.68
N LEU A 86 -17.97 1.06 21.49
CA LEU A 86 -17.16 1.55 20.37
C LEU A 86 -17.69 2.92 19.90
N PHE A 87 -19.00 3.05 19.73
CA PHE A 87 -19.65 4.33 19.40
C PHE A 87 -19.49 5.39 20.50
N ARG A 88 -19.56 5.00 21.79
CA ARG A 88 -19.43 5.93 22.91
C ARG A 88 -18.00 6.46 23.06
N ARG A 89 -16.98 5.63 22.81
CA ARG A 89 -15.57 6.05 22.78
C ARG A 89 -15.20 6.86 21.54
N LEU A 90 -15.80 6.58 20.38
CA LEU A 90 -15.63 7.42 19.18
C LEU A 90 -16.12 8.87 19.40
N ARG A 91 -17.16 9.06 20.23
CA ARG A 91 -17.71 10.38 20.56
C ARG A 91 -16.84 11.19 21.52
N ASP A 92 -16.18 10.54 22.48
CA ASP A 92 -15.33 11.23 23.48
C ASP A 92 -13.88 11.45 22.98
N GLY A 93 -13.52 10.88 21.82
CA GLY A 93 -12.13 10.78 21.32
C GLY A 93 -11.61 11.91 20.42
N PHE A 94 -12.36 12.99 20.17
CA PHE A 94 -11.89 14.07 19.28
C PHE A 94 -10.80 14.98 19.88
N LYS A 95 -10.23 14.62 21.03
CA LYS A 95 -8.98 15.22 21.51
C LYS A 95 -7.81 14.49 20.87
N ILE A 96 -7.02 15.21 20.07
CA ILE A 96 -5.75 14.71 19.56
C ILE A 96 -4.81 14.60 20.76
N ASP A 97 -4.80 13.43 21.39
CA ASP A 97 -3.88 13.11 22.47
C ASP A 97 -2.43 12.98 21.93
N GLU A 98 -1.45 12.85 22.84
CA GLU A 98 -0.03 12.68 22.49
C GLU A 98 0.22 11.60 21.42
N LEU A 99 -0.53 10.49 21.49
CA LEU A 99 -0.49 9.42 20.50
C LEU A 99 -1.02 9.86 19.12
N GLY A 100 -2.04 10.71 19.08
CA GLY A 100 -2.56 11.25 17.82
C GLY A 100 -1.56 12.18 17.13
N LEU A 101 -0.84 12.98 17.91
CA LEU A 101 0.26 13.81 17.41
C LEU A 101 1.43 12.96 16.91
N GLU A 102 1.77 11.87 17.62
CA GLU A 102 2.78 10.91 17.16
C GLU A 102 2.40 10.29 15.81
N ILE A 103 1.15 9.80 15.68
CA ILE A 103 0.62 9.27 14.41
C ILE A 103 0.74 10.31 13.29
N LEU A 104 0.28 11.55 13.53
CA LEU A 104 0.35 12.61 12.52
C LEU A 104 1.78 13.02 12.17
N SER A 105 2.71 13.00 13.13
CA SER A 105 4.13 13.32 12.90
C SER A 105 4.82 12.32 11.98
N ILE A 106 4.33 11.08 11.92
CA ILE A 106 4.81 10.03 11.01
C ILE A 106 4.03 10.08 9.69
N ALA A 107 2.71 10.22 9.75
CA ALA A 107 1.83 10.17 8.59
C ALA A 107 2.02 11.38 7.65
N LEU A 108 2.22 12.59 8.18
CA LEU A 108 2.28 13.81 7.35
C LEU A 108 3.53 13.84 6.45
N PRO A 109 4.76 13.56 6.93
CA PRO A 109 5.92 13.43 6.03
C PRO A 109 5.77 12.30 5.01
N ALA A 110 5.18 11.16 5.40
CA ALA A 110 4.93 10.06 4.48
C ALA A 110 3.91 10.44 3.40
N ALA A 111 2.86 11.19 3.77
CA ALA A 111 1.85 11.70 2.84
C ALA A 111 2.48 12.64 1.81
N LEU A 112 3.33 13.57 2.25
CA LEU A 112 4.05 14.48 1.33
C LEU A 112 4.98 13.71 0.39
N ALA A 113 5.68 12.70 0.89
CA ALA A 113 6.55 11.85 0.07
C ALA A 113 5.77 11.05 -0.98
N LEU A 114 4.58 10.55 -0.63
CA LEU A 114 3.72 9.75 -1.50
C LEU A 114 2.82 10.60 -2.41
N ALA A 115 2.71 11.91 -2.19
CA ALA A 115 1.83 12.79 -2.96
C ALA A 115 2.37 13.14 -4.35
N ALA A 116 3.67 12.98 -4.60
CA ALA A 116 4.28 13.35 -5.88
C ALA A 116 3.69 12.57 -7.07
N ASP A 117 3.66 11.23 -7.01
CA ASP A 117 3.16 10.41 -8.12
C ASP A 117 1.67 10.67 -8.41
N PRO A 118 0.76 10.75 -7.40
CA PRO A 118 -0.63 11.13 -7.63
C PRO A 118 -0.81 12.52 -8.23
N ILE A 119 -0.02 13.50 -7.79
CA ILE A 119 -0.09 14.87 -8.33
C ILE A 119 0.34 14.87 -9.79
N ALA A 120 1.45 14.22 -10.13
CA ALA A 120 1.88 14.09 -11.52
C ALA A 120 0.78 13.42 -12.36
N SER A 121 0.21 12.31 -11.87
CA SER A 121 -0.84 11.60 -12.60
C SER A 121 -2.15 12.41 -12.75
N LEU A 122 -2.47 13.30 -11.80
CA LEU A 122 -3.57 14.27 -11.97
C LEU A 122 -3.25 15.30 -13.06
N VAL A 123 -2.01 15.79 -13.11
CA VAL A 123 -1.54 16.74 -14.13
C VAL A 123 -1.56 16.09 -15.52
N ASP A 124 -1.07 14.86 -15.67
CA ASP A 124 -1.12 14.12 -16.94
C ASP A 124 -2.57 13.95 -17.42
N THR A 125 -3.46 13.57 -16.50
CA THR A 125 -4.90 13.42 -16.80
C THR A 125 -5.51 14.76 -17.23
N ALA A 126 -5.09 15.87 -16.61
CA ALA A 126 -5.54 17.20 -16.99
C ALA A 126 -5.02 17.62 -18.37
N PHE A 127 -3.75 17.37 -18.69
CA PHE A 127 -3.21 17.68 -20.01
C PHE A 127 -3.86 16.86 -21.12
N VAL A 128 -4.05 15.56 -20.91
CA VAL A 128 -4.77 14.71 -21.87
C VAL A 128 -6.23 15.14 -21.99
N GLY A 129 -6.88 15.52 -20.89
CA GLY A 129 -8.29 15.95 -20.93
C GLY A 129 -8.53 17.29 -21.64
N HIS A 130 -7.48 18.09 -21.85
CA HIS A 130 -7.50 19.27 -22.72
C HIS A 130 -7.29 18.96 -24.21
N LEU A 131 -6.86 17.75 -24.57
CA LEU A 131 -6.86 17.31 -25.98
C LEU A 131 -8.28 17.03 -26.46
N GLY A 132 -9.07 16.35 -25.64
CA GLY A 132 -10.43 15.97 -25.96
C GLY A 132 -10.96 14.81 -25.11
N SER A 133 -12.27 14.60 -25.19
CA SER A 133 -12.96 13.54 -24.45
C SER A 133 -12.59 12.13 -24.96
N VAL A 134 -12.35 12.00 -26.27
CA VAL A 134 -11.94 10.73 -26.89
C VAL A 134 -10.55 10.31 -26.40
N GLU A 135 -9.61 11.25 -26.37
CA GLU A 135 -8.23 11.07 -25.92
C GLU A 135 -8.19 10.72 -24.43
N LEU A 136 -8.94 11.43 -23.59
CA LEU A 136 -9.01 11.15 -22.16
C LEU A 136 -9.59 9.76 -21.86
N ALA A 137 -10.66 9.38 -22.57
CA ALA A 137 -11.24 8.05 -22.44
C ALA A 137 -10.25 6.96 -22.88
N ALA A 138 -9.58 7.17 -24.00
CA ALA A 138 -8.58 6.26 -24.54
C ALA A 138 -7.42 6.02 -23.55
N VAL A 139 -6.85 7.10 -23.02
CA VAL A 139 -5.76 7.03 -22.02
C VAL A 139 -6.24 6.32 -20.75
N GLY A 140 -7.43 6.64 -20.25
CA GLY A 140 -7.97 6.00 -19.04
C GLY A 140 -8.07 4.48 -19.17
N VAL A 141 -8.59 3.99 -20.30
CA VAL A 141 -8.68 2.54 -20.55
C VAL A 141 -7.29 1.91 -20.70
N SER A 142 -6.40 2.53 -21.47
CA SER A 142 -5.06 2.00 -21.70
C SER A 142 -4.22 1.97 -20.42
N VAL A 143 -4.33 2.98 -19.55
CA VAL A 143 -3.69 3.02 -18.23
C VAL A 143 -4.24 1.92 -17.34
N SER A 144 -5.56 1.64 -17.38
CA SER A 144 -6.14 0.53 -16.61
C SER A 144 -5.60 -0.82 -17.06
N ILE A 145 -5.49 -1.07 -18.37
CA ILE A 145 -4.89 -2.30 -18.92
C ILE A 145 -3.43 -2.41 -18.50
N PHE A 146 -2.64 -1.34 -18.71
CA PHE A 146 -1.23 -1.31 -18.34
C PHE A 146 -1.05 -1.61 -16.86
N ASN A 147 -1.83 -0.97 -15.98
CA ASN A 147 -1.78 -1.18 -14.53
C ASN A 147 -2.12 -2.61 -14.15
N LEU A 148 -3.13 -3.23 -14.79
CA LEU A 148 -3.50 -4.62 -14.50
C LEU A 148 -2.36 -5.58 -14.84
N VAL A 149 -1.76 -5.44 -16.03
CA VAL A 149 -0.66 -6.31 -16.48
C VAL A 149 0.61 -6.05 -15.66
N SER A 150 1.01 -4.78 -15.54
CA SER A 150 2.27 -4.39 -14.93
C SER A 150 2.27 -4.66 -13.42
N LYS A 151 1.25 -4.25 -12.68
CA LYS A 151 1.24 -4.41 -11.21
C LYS A 151 1.10 -5.87 -10.77
N LEU A 152 0.56 -6.74 -11.62
CA LEU A 152 0.42 -8.17 -11.34
C LEU A 152 1.77 -8.85 -11.09
N PHE A 153 2.77 -8.54 -11.92
CA PHE A 153 4.09 -9.17 -11.83
C PHE A 153 5.11 -8.31 -11.07
N ASN A 154 4.92 -6.99 -11.07
CA ASN A 154 5.89 -6.06 -10.51
C ASN A 154 5.85 -5.94 -8.98
N VAL A 155 4.66 -6.01 -8.36
CA VAL A 155 4.55 -5.96 -6.89
C VAL A 155 5.27 -7.13 -6.23
N PRO A 156 5.10 -8.39 -6.68
CA PRO A 156 5.90 -9.51 -6.18
C PRO A 156 7.40 -9.30 -6.36
N LEU A 157 7.84 -8.88 -7.55
CA LEU A 157 9.26 -8.69 -7.85
C LEU A 157 9.91 -7.69 -6.88
N LEU A 158 9.29 -6.54 -6.64
CA LEU A 158 9.76 -5.53 -5.69
C LEU A 158 9.96 -6.10 -4.28
N ASN A 159 8.94 -6.81 -3.77
CA ASN A 159 8.96 -7.37 -2.42
C ASN A 159 10.03 -8.47 -2.29
N ILE A 160 10.14 -9.34 -3.28
CA ILE A 160 11.13 -10.43 -3.33
C ILE A 160 12.55 -9.86 -3.30
N THR A 161 12.84 -8.87 -4.16
CA THR A 161 14.17 -8.24 -4.20
C THR A 161 14.52 -7.59 -2.86
N THR A 162 13.56 -6.91 -2.22
CA THR A 162 13.77 -6.25 -0.93
C THR A 162 14.20 -7.24 0.16
N SER A 163 13.47 -8.36 0.30
CA SER A 163 13.76 -9.37 1.31
C SER A 163 15.11 -10.06 1.09
N PHE A 164 15.43 -10.44 -0.14
CA PHE A 164 16.68 -11.13 -0.44
C PHE A 164 17.91 -10.26 -0.21
N VAL A 165 17.84 -9.01 -0.66
CA VAL A 165 18.95 -8.07 -0.46
C VAL A 165 19.13 -7.77 1.03
N ALA A 166 18.05 -7.65 1.80
CA ALA A 166 18.13 -7.48 3.25
C ALA A 166 18.74 -8.71 3.96
N GLU A 167 18.37 -9.92 3.55
CA GLU A 167 18.92 -11.18 4.08
C GLU A 167 20.42 -11.29 3.80
N GLU A 168 20.85 -11.09 2.55
CA GLU A 168 22.27 -11.12 2.16
C GLU A 168 23.08 -10.04 2.91
N GLN A 169 22.53 -8.82 3.02
CA GLN A 169 23.20 -7.73 3.75
C GLN A 169 23.38 -8.04 5.24
N ALA A 170 22.42 -8.73 5.87
CA ALA A 170 22.53 -9.15 7.27
C ALA A 170 23.56 -10.29 7.48
N LEU A 171 23.68 -11.21 6.52
CA LEU A 171 24.66 -12.29 6.55
C LEU A 171 26.09 -11.77 6.37
N ILE A 172 26.31 -10.88 5.40
CA ILE A 172 27.61 -10.22 5.19
C ILE A 172 28.00 -9.38 6.42
N GLY A 173 27.03 -8.72 7.06
CA GLY A 173 27.27 -7.95 8.29
C GLY A 173 27.64 -8.79 9.51
N LYS A 174 27.37 -10.10 9.51
CA LYS A 174 27.79 -11.04 10.57
C LYS A 174 29.15 -11.69 10.29
N ASN A 175 29.53 -11.82 9.03
CA ASN A 175 30.75 -12.50 8.58
C ASN A 175 31.84 -11.51 8.14
N SER A 176 32.01 -10.41 8.87
CA SER A 176 32.89 -9.27 8.48
C SER A 176 34.39 -9.58 8.32
N ASP A 177 34.81 -10.84 8.47
CA ASP A 177 36.19 -11.29 8.26
C ASP A 177 36.45 -11.89 6.86
N ASP A 178 35.42 -12.17 6.04
CA ASP A 178 35.63 -12.82 4.74
C ASP A 178 35.63 -11.79 3.59
N GLY A 179 36.82 -11.48 3.08
CA GLY A 179 37.04 -10.70 1.85
C GLY A 179 36.53 -11.34 0.55
N GLU A 180 35.77 -12.43 0.63
CA GLU A 180 35.15 -13.13 -0.51
C GLU A 180 34.04 -12.31 -1.21
N PHE A 181 33.44 -11.33 -0.51
CA PHE A 181 32.29 -10.56 -1.01
C PHE A 181 32.64 -9.21 -1.63
N GLU A 182 33.92 -8.86 -1.74
CA GLU A 182 34.39 -7.65 -2.40
C GLU A 182 35.08 -7.96 -3.73
N HIS A 183 34.60 -7.34 -4.81
CA HIS A 183 35.26 -7.36 -6.11
C HIS A 183 35.46 -5.91 -6.54
N GLN A 184 36.73 -5.47 -6.65
CA GLN A 184 37.10 -4.09 -7.02
C GLN A 184 36.49 -3.00 -6.10
N GLY A 185 36.41 -3.25 -4.79
CA GLY A 185 35.84 -2.31 -3.81
C GLY A 185 34.32 -2.18 -3.85
N LYS A 186 33.63 -3.01 -4.65
CA LYS A 186 32.17 -3.13 -4.69
C LYS A 186 31.76 -4.44 -4.04
N ARG A 187 30.63 -4.40 -3.31
CA ARG A 187 30.04 -5.60 -2.70
C ARG A 187 29.32 -6.44 -3.76
N VAL A 188 29.48 -7.75 -3.71
CA VAL A 188 28.81 -8.69 -4.60
C VAL A 188 27.54 -9.20 -3.92
N PHE A 189 26.39 -8.87 -4.52
CA PHE A 189 25.08 -9.39 -4.10
C PHE A 189 24.45 -10.17 -5.26
N PRO A 190 24.54 -11.50 -5.28
CA PRO A 190 23.93 -12.33 -6.33
C PRO A 190 22.42 -12.09 -6.47
N SER A 191 21.72 -11.77 -5.38
CA SER A 191 20.31 -11.42 -5.40
C SER A 191 20.00 -10.16 -6.20
N VAL A 192 20.90 -9.16 -6.19
CA VAL A 192 20.73 -7.93 -6.99
C VAL A 192 20.81 -8.25 -8.48
N SER A 193 21.87 -8.95 -8.90
CA SER A 193 22.02 -9.37 -10.30
C SER A 193 20.85 -10.23 -10.79
N THR A 194 20.42 -11.19 -9.96
CA THR A 194 19.26 -12.03 -10.27
C THR A 194 17.99 -11.20 -10.44
N SER A 195 17.73 -10.27 -9.52
CA SER A 195 16.54 -9.42 -9.57
C SER A 195 16.51 -8.53 -10.81
N LEU A 196 17.65 -7.95 -11.20
CA LEU A 196 17.78 -7.11 -12.40
C LEU A 196 17.65 -7.91 -13.69
N ALA A 197 18.19 -9.13 -13.74
CA ALA A 197 18.03 -10.02 -14.88
C ALA A 197 16.56 -10.46 -15.05
N LEU A 198 15.90 -10.85 -13.95
CA LEU A 198 14.47 -11.18 -13.95
C LEU A 198 13.62 -9.96 -14.33
N ALA A 199 13.92 -8.78 -13.79
CA ALA A 199 13.24 -7.54 -14.12
C ALA A 199 13.33 -7.21 -15.61
N THR A 200 14.52 -7.37 -16.20
CA THR A 200 14.75 -7.12 -17.62
C THR A 200 13.95 -8.11 -18.47
N GLY A 201 14.01 -9.41 -18.15
CA GLY A 201 13.26 -10.44 -18.88
C GLY A 201 11.75 -10.25 -18.80
N LEU A 202 11.24 -9.98 -17.59
CA LEU A 202 9.81 -9.72 -17.36
C LEU A 202 9.36 -8.43 -18.06
N GLY A 203 10.11 -7.34 -17.92
CA GLY A 203 9.74 -6.07 -18.53
C GLY A 203 9.75 -6.10 -20.06
N ILE A 204 10.68 -6.84 -20.68
CA ILE A 204 10.65 -7.08 -22.13
C ILE A 204 9.43 -7.93 -22.51
N ALA A 205 9.13 -8.98 -21.74
CA ALA A 205 7.95 -9.81 -21.99
C ALA A 205 6.65 -9.00 -21.87
N GLU A 206 6.52 -8.14 -20.87
CA GLU A 206 5.40 -7.21 -20.71
C GLU A 206 5.30 -6.23 -21.89
N ALA A 207 6.42 -5.63 -22.32
CA ALA A 207 6.44 -4.72 -23.46
C ALA A 207 5.93 -5.40 -24.74
N VAL A 208 6.39 -6.61 -25.01
CA VAL A 208 5.96 -7.39 -26.18
C VAL A 208 4.48 -7.77 -26.06
N ALA A 209 4.05 -8.26 -24.88
CA ALA A 209 2.66 -8.65 -24.66
C ALA A 209 1.69 -7.47 -24.79
N LEU A 210 2.04 -6.29 -24.27
CA LEU A 210 1.21 -5.09 -24.32
C LEU A 210 1.19 -4.46 -25.71
N SER A 211 2.33 -4.42 -26.42
CA SER A 211 2.40 -3.85 -27.77
C SER A 211 1.67 -4.72 -28.80
N VAL A 212 1.99 -6.02 -28.85
CA VAL A 212 1.38 -6.97 -29.81
C VAL A 212 -0.06 -7.32 -29.41
N GLY A 213 -0.34 -7.39 -28.10
CA GLY A 213 -1.67 -7.73 -27.57
C GLY A 213 -2.62 -6.54 -27.41
N SER A 214 -2.20 -5.31 -27.74
CA SER A 214 -2.98 -4.08 -27.51
C SER A 214 -4.42 -4.19 -28.02
N GLY A 215 -4.61 -4.56 -29.29
CA GLY A 215 -5.95 -4.69 -29.87
C GLY A 215 -6.80 -5.79 -29.23
N PHE A 216 -6.19 -6.91 -28.81
CA PHE A 216 -6.88 -7.98 -28.09
C PHE A 216 -7.30 -7.55 -26.68
N LEU A 217 -6.44 -6.83 -25.97
CA LEU A 217 -6.72 -6.30 -24.64
C LEU A 217 -7.84 -5.25 -24.68
N LEU A 218 -7.89 -4.38 -25.69
CA LEU A 218 -9.01 -3.46 -25.88
C LEU A 218 -10.33 -4.20 -26.19
N ASN A 219 -10.28 -5.33 -26.91
CA ASN A 219 -11.46 -6.18 -27.12
C ASN A 219 -11.98 -6.77 -25.80
N ILE A 220 -11.08 -7.21 -24.91
CA ILE A 220 -11.45 -7.68 -23.56
C ILE A 220 -12.14 -6.56 -22.76
N MET A 221 -11.61 -5.33 -22.85
CA MET A 221 -12.25 -4.16 -22.25
C MET A 221 -13.63 -3.85 -22.85
N GLY A 222 -13.99 -4.48 -23.97
CA GLY A 222 -15.28 -4.34 -24.64
C GLY A 222 -15.36 -3.08 -25.48
N ILE A 223 -14.24 -2.59 -26.01
CA ILE A 223 -14.20 -1.42 -26.89
C ILE A 223 -14.50 -1.86 -28.33
N PRO A 224 -15.59 -1.39 -28.95
CA PRO A 224 -15.92 -1.70 -30.34
C PRO A 224 -14.82 -1.26 -31.31
N VAL A 225 -14.69 -1.95 -32.45
CA VAL A 225 -13.66 -1.66 -33.46
C VAL A 225 -13.86 -0.29 -34.12
N ASP A 226 -15.11 0.11 -34.27
CA ASP A 226 -15.57 1.39 -34.82
C ASP A 226 -15.59 2.53 -33.80
N SER A 227 -15.25 2.26 -32.54
CA SER A 227 -15.21 3.29 -31.51
C SER A 227 -14.12 4.33 -31.80
N PRO A 228 -14.42 5.65 -31.74
CA PRO A 228 -13.44 6.70 -32.01
C PRO A 228 -12.26 6.68 -31.01
N MET A 229 -12.45 6.12 -29.81
CA MET A 229 -11.37 6.03 -28.81
C MET A 229 -10.41 4.86 -29.03
N ARG A 230 -10.73 3.93 -29.94
CA ARG A 230 -9.93 2.72 -30.12
C ARG A 230 -8.53 3.02 -30.66
N GLY A 231 -8.44 3.81 -31.74
CA GLY A 231 -7.16 4.17 -32.36
C GLY A 231 -6.21 4.86 -31.37
N PRO A 232 -6.65 5.95 -30.69
CA PRO A 232 -5.85 6.60 -29.66
C PRO A 232 -5.48 5.67 -28.49
N ALA A 233 -6.37 4.75 -28.09
CA ALA A 233 -6.08 3.81 -27.01
C ALA A 233 -5.00 2.80 -27.39
N GLU A 234 -5.07 2.24 -28.60
CA GLU A 234 -4.06 1.34 -29.17
C GLU A 234 -2.70 2.04 -29.31
N GLN A 235 -2.70 3.29 -29.81
CA GLN A 235 -1.51 4.11 -29.91
C GLN A 235 -0.89 4.36 -28.53
N PHE A 236 -1.68 4.82 -27.55
CA PHE A 236 -1.19 5.06 -26.20
C PHE A 236 -0.60 3.78 -25.59
N LEU A 237 -1.34 2.68 -25.66
CA LEU A 237 -0.94 1.42 -25.03
C LEU A 237 0.36 0.87 -25.65
N THR A 238 0.51 1.00 -26.97
CA THR A 238 1.72 0.57 -27.70
C THR A 238 2.94 1.40 -27.29
N TRP A 239 2.82 2.73 -27.25
CA TRP A 239 3.92 3.58 -26.78
C TRP A 239 4.21 3.34 -25.30
N ARG A 240 3.17 3.23 -24.47
CA ARG A 240 3.29 2.98 -23.03
C ARG A 240 3.95 1.64 -22.72
N ALA A 241 3.80 0.63 -23.58
CA ALA A 241 4.42 -0.68 -23.43
C ALA A 241 5.95 -0.61 -23.37
N PHE A 242 6.58 0.35 -24.06
CA PHE A 242 8.03 0.58 -23.97
C PHE A 242 8.48 1.11 -22.60
N GLY A 243 7.55 1.53 -21.74
CA GLY A 243 7.82 1.89 -20.35
C GLY A 243 7.81 0.70 -19.39
N ALA A 244 7.30 -0.47 -19.81
CA ALA A 244 7.33 -1.67 -18.98
C ALA A 244 8.77 -2.10 -18.61
N PRO A 245 9.76 -2.17 -19.52
CA PRO A 245 11.14 -2.52 -19.16
C PRO A 245 11.77 -1.61 -18.10
N PRO A 246 11.80 -0.26 -18.27
CA PRO A 246 12.43 0.60 -17.28
C PRO A 246 11.69 0.61 -15.94
N ILE A 247 10.35 0.56 -15.90
CA ILE A 247 9.62 0.57 -14.62
C ILE A 247 9.89 -0.71 -13.81
N VAL A 248 9.94 -1.88 -14.46
CA VAL A 248 10.23 -3.15 -13.76
C VAL A 248 11.67 -3.15 -13.21
N ILE A 249 12.62 -2.64 -13.99
CA ILE A 249 14.02 -2.47 -13.56
C ILE A 249 14.12 -1.48 -12.39
N ALA A 250 13.44 -0.33 -12.48
CA ALA A 250 13.40 0.67 -11.42
C ALA A 250 12.81 0.09 -10.12
N LEU A 251 11.82 -0.80 -10.20
CA LEU A 251 11.25 -1.49 -9.04
C LEU A 251 12.23 -2.50 -8.43
N ALA A 252 12.95 -3.28 -9.23
CA ALA A 252 14.00 -4.17 -8.71
C ALA A 252 15.13 -3.36 -8.04
N ALA A 253 15.55 -2.25 -8.65
CA ALA A 253 16.50 -1.32 -8.08
C ALA A 253 16.00 -0.71 -6.75
N GLN A 254 14.74 -0.27 -6.72
CA GLN A 254 14.08 0.26 -5.53
C GLN A 254 14.04 -0.79 -4.41
N GLY A 255 13.70 -2.05 -4.73
CA GLY A 255 13.72 -3.14 -3.76
C GLY A 255 15.10 -3.35 -3.18
N THR A 256 16.14 -3.27 -4.01
CA THR A 256 17.54 -3.36 -3.58
C THR A 256 17.90 -2.25 -2.59
N PHE A 257 17.60 -0.98 -2.93
CA PHE A 257 17.84 0.14 -2.02
C PHE A 257 17.08 0.02 -0.70
N ARG A 258 15.81 -0.41 -0.74
CA ARG A 258 15.01 -0.69 0.47
C ARG A 258 15.65 -1.80 1.32
N GLY A 259 16.20 -2.84 0.69
CA GLY A 259 16.97 -3.89 1.36
C GLY A 259 18.23 -3.36 2.07
N PHE A 260 18.89 -2.37 1.47
CA PHE A 260 19.98 -1.60 2.10
C PHE A 260 19.51 -0.56 3.12
N LYS A 261 18.21 -0.48 3.40
CA LYS A 261 17.58 0.55 4.25
C LYS A 261 17.75 1.99 3.74
N ASP A 262 18.06 2.15 2.46
CA ASP A 262 18.10 3.44 1.77
C ASP A 262 16.76 3.70 1.08
N THR A 263 15.86 4.41 1.75
CA THR A 263 14.55 4.78 1.19
C THR A 263 14.57 6.15 0.52
N LYS A 264 15.62 6.94 0.72
CA LYS A 264 15.73 8.31 0.20
C LYS A 264 16.11 8.33 -1.27
N THR A 265 17.09 7.53 -1.67
CA THR A 265 17.56 7.49 -3.06
C THR A 265 16.42 7.16 -4.04
N PRO A 266 15.59 6.11 -3.80
CA PRO A 266 14.43 5.84 -4.65
C PRO A 266 13.38 6.94 -4.64
N LEU A 267 13.14 7.56 -3.48
CA LEU A 267 12.16 8.63 -3.36
C LEU A 267 12.57 9.85 -4.21
N TYR A 268 13.82 10.31 -4.14
CA TYR A 268 14.29 11.45 -4.93
C TYR A 268 14.30 11.18 -6.43
N ALA A 269 14.70 9.97 -6.84
CA ALA A 269 14.67 9.58 -8.25
C ALA A 269 13.24 9.59 -8.81
N ILE A 270 12.28 9.02 -8.07
CA ILE A 270 10.90 8.84 -8.52
C ILE A 270 10.08 10.13 -8.38
N ALA A 271 9.95 10.64 -7.16
CA ALA A 271 9.12 11.80 -6.84
C ALA A 271 9.75 13.12 -7.30
N GLY A 272 11.08 13.21 -7.28
CA GLY A 272 11.80 14.43 -7.65
C GLY A 272 12.02 14.51 -9.16
N VAL A 273 12.93 13.69 -9.68
CA VAL A 273 13.40 13.82 -11.07
C VAL A 273 12.39 13.23 -12.06
N GLY A 274 11.87 12.03 -11.80
CA GLY A 274 10.97 11.33 -12.71
C GLY A 274 9.63 12.05 -12.91
N SER A 275 8.91 12.29 -11.82
CA SER A 275 7.59 12.94 -11.86
C SER A 275 7.67 14.37 -12.42
N LEU A 276 8.67 15.15 -12.02
CA LEU A 276 8.83 16.52 -12.54
C LEU A 276 9.16 16.53 -14.04
N LEU A 277 10.07 15.65 -14.49
CA LEU A 277 10.38 15.54 -15.90
C LEU A 277 9.17 15.10 -16.71
N ASN A 278 8.36 14.17 -16.19
CA ASN A 278 7.16 13.70 -16.88
C ASN A 278 6.17 14.84 -17.11
N VAL A 279 5.88 15.65 -16.08
CA VAL A 279 5.02 16.83 -16.22
C VAL A 279 5.56 17.85 -17.24
N ILE A 280 6.88 18.10 -17.23
CA ILE A 280 7.51 19.02 -18.18
C ILE A 280 7.43 18.47 -19.61
N LEU A 281 7.72 17.17 -19.79
CA LEU A 281 7.69 16.52 -21.09
C LEU A 281 6.26 16.41 -21.63
N ASP A 282 5.26 16.16 -20.79
CA ASP A 282 3.85 16.18 -21.18
C ASP A 282 3.48 17.54 -21.76
N ALA A 283 3.79 18.62 -21.06
CA ALA A 283 3.49 19.97 -21.53
C ALA A 283 4.15 20.28 -22.90
N ILE A 284 5.33 19.73 -23.19
CA ILE A 284 6.09 19.97 -24.43
C ILE A 284 5.66 19.02 -25.57
N LEU A 285 5.44 17.74 -25.27
CA LEU A 285 5.14 16.72 -26.28
C LEU A 285 3.67 16.75 -26.71
N ILE A 286 2.77 17.08 -25.77
CA ILE A 286 1.33 17.10 -26.03
C ILE A 286 0.95 18.31 -26.89
N PHE A 287 1.29 19.54 -26.46
CA PHE A 287 0.80 20.77 -27.13
C PHE A 287 1.78 21.37 -28.17
N PRO A 288 3.02 21.79 -27.84
CA PRO A 288 3.94 22.39 -28.82
C PRO A 288 4.33 21.46 -29.98
N ILE A 289 4.65 20.20 -29.66
CA ILE A 289 5.03 19.20 -30.67
C ILE A 289 3.78 18.61 -31.35
N GLY A 290 2.62 18.67 -30.68
CA GLY A 290 1.36 18.17 -31.21
C GLY A 290 1.30 16.64 -31.31
N PHE A 291 2.07 15.92 -30.50
CA PHE A 291 2.07 14.45 -30.52
C PHE A 291 0.87 13.84 -29.78
N GLY A 292 0.03 14.69 -29.17
CA GLY A 292 -1.25 14.32 -28.55
C GLY A 292 -1.09 13.19 -27.54
N VAL A 293 -1.94 12.18 -27.66
CA VAL A 293 -1.95 10.99 -26.78
C VAL A 293 -0.63 10.21 -26.84
N GLY A 294 0.03 10.14 -27.99
CA GLY A 294 1.35 9.54 -28.12
C GLY A 294 2.41 10.31 -27.32
N GLY A 295 2.29 11.64 -27.27
CA GLY A 295 3.13 12.51 -26.46
C GLY A 295 3.09 12.19 -24.98
N ALA A 296 1.89 12.03 -24.41
CA ALA A 296 1.69 11.67 -23.01
C ALA A 296 2.34 10.30 -22.66
N ALA A 297 2.17 9.32 -23.55
CA ALA A 297 2.81 8.02 -23.37
C ALA A 297 4.34 8.12 -23.40
N VAL A 298 4.91 8.82 -24.38
CA VAL A 298 6.37 8.95 -24.54
C VAL A 298 7.01 9.76 -23.42
N ALA A 299 6.34 10.80 -22.92
CA ALA A 299 6.79 11.55 -21.76
C ALA A 299 6.94 10.64 -20.53
N THR A 300 5.90 9.84 -20.24
CA THR A 300 5.92 8.88 -19.14
C THR A 300 7.07 7.88 -19.31
N VAL A 301 7.19 7.27 -20.49
CA VAL A 301 8.22 6.26 -20.79
C VAL A 301 9.63 6.85 -20.62
N THR A 302 9.86 8.06 -21.13
CA THR A 302 11.15 8.73 -21.07
C THR A 302 11.54 9.04 -19.62
N SER A 303 10.60 9.51 -18.81
CA SER A 303 10.81 9.71 -17.37
C SER A 303 11.10 8.40 -16.64
N GLU A 304 10.42 7.29 -17.00
CA GLU A 304 10.72 5.96 -16.45
C GLU A 304 12.14 5.49 -16.79
N TYR A 305 12.59 5.70 -18.03
CA TYR A 305 13.97 5.41 -18.41
C TYR A 305 14.97 6.23 -17.60
N LEU A 306 14.73 7.54 -17.43
CA LEU A 306 15.62 8.37 -16.63
C LEU A 306 15.66 7.90 -15.16
N MET A 307 14.50 7.59 -14.57
CA MET A 307 14.43 7.02 -13.21
C MET A 307 15.25 5.74 -13.10
N ALA A 308 15.08 4.80 -14.03
CA ALA A 308 15.83 3.55 -14.04
C ALA A 308 17.34 3.78 -14.17
N ILE A 309 17.76 4.70 -15.05
CA ILE A 309 19.18 5.06 -15.24
C ILE A 309 19.78 5.64 -13.95
N ILE A 310 19.09 6.58 -13.29
CA ILE A 310 19.57 7.19 -12.04
C ILE A 310 19.74 6.11 -10.95
N LEU A 311 18.74 5.24 -10.79
CA LEU A 311 18.80 4.18 -9.79
C LEU A 311 19.90 3.16 -10.07
N LEU A 312 20.08 2.76 -11.34
CA LEU A 312 21.16 1.85 -11.73
C LEU A 312 22.54 2.49 -11.57
N TRP A 313 22.66 3.79 -11.84
CA TRP A 313 23.91 4.51 -11.67
C TRP A 313 24.33 4.56 -10.20
N GLU A 314 23.40 4.92 -9.31
CA GLU A 314 23.59 4.90 -7.86
C GLU A 314 23.88 3.48 -7.33
N LEU A 315 23.21 2.45 -7.87
CA LEU A 315 23.48 1.06 -7.52
C LEU A 315 24.86 0.61 -7.97
N ASN A 316 25.28 0.97 -9.18
CA ASN A 316 26.60 0.60 -9.70
C ASN A 316 27.74 1.17 -8.85
N GLY A 317 27.52 2.29 -8.15
CA GLY A 317 28.46 2.83 -7.17
C GLY A 317 28.59 1.98 -5.90
N LYS A 318 27.56 1.19 -5.55
CA LYS A 318 27.46 0.43 -4.28
C LYS A 318 27.70 -1.07 -4.46
N VAL A 319 27.28 -1.65 -5.61
CA VAL A 319 27.26 -3.10 -5.82
C VAL A 319 27.66 -3.50 -7.24
N VAL A 320 28.14 -4.74 -7.40
CA VAL A 320 28.35 -5.36 -8.71
C VAL A 320 26.99 -5.76 -9.30
N LEU A 321 26.60 -5.13 -10.41
CA LEU A 321 25.28 -5.32 -11.02
C LEU A 321 25.09 -6.69 -11.69
N ILE A 322 26.17 -7.34 -12.12
CA ILE A 322 26.13 -8.62 -12.86
C ILE A 322 27.01 -9.64 -12.13
N SER A 323 26.40 -10.67 -11.55
CA SER A 323 27.05 -11.82 -10.92
C SER A 323 26.53 -13.13 -11.53
N PRO A 324 27.38 -14.15 -11.79
CA PRO A 324 26.98 -15.35 -12.56
C PRO A 324 26.08 -16.36 -11.83
N SER A 325 25.73 -16.14 -10.56
CA SER A 325 25.01 -17.15 -9.76
C SER A 325 23.58 -16.70 -9.45
N VAL A 326 22.61 -17.45 -9.97
CA VAL A 326 21.17 -17.28 -9.71
C VAL A 326 20.69 -18.45 -8.85
N ASP A 327 20.18 -18.16 -7.63
CA ASP A 327 19.60 -19.19 -6.76
C ASP A 327 18.08 -19.32 -6.99
N TRP A 328 17.71 -20.23 -7.89
CA TRP A 328 16.32 -20.53 -8.25
C TRP A 328 15.49 -21.20 -7.13
N ARG A 329 16.13 -21.81 -6.13
CA ARG A 329 15.40 -22.51 -5.05
C ARG A 329 14.75 -21.52 -4.09
N LYS A 330 15.45 -20.42 -3.81
CA LYS A 330 14.90 -19.32 -3.04
C LYS A 330 13.72 -18.66 -3.77
N VAL A 331 13.81 -18.44 -5.09
CA VAL A 331 12.70 -17.88 -5.89
C VAL A 331 11.39 -18.69 -5.79
N ALA A 332 11.47 -20.03 -5.85
CA ALA A 332 10.28 -20.90 -5.74
C ALA A 332 9.61 -20.84 -4.35
N LEU A 333 10.40 -20.74 -3.28
CA LEU A 333 9.90 -20.59 -1.91
C LEU A 333 9.16 -19.25 -1.72
N TYR A 334 9.57 -18.22 -2.46
CA TYR A 334 8.98 -16.87 -2.41
C TYR A 334 7.71 -16.72 -3.23
N ILE A 335 7.59 -17.37 -4.40
CA ILE A 335 6.32 -17.45 -5.15
C ILE A 335 5.21 -18.05 -4.27
N LYS A 336 5.58 -19.04 -3.43
CA LYS A 336 4.65 -19.67 -2.48
C LYS A 336 4.19 -18.72 -1.37
N SER A 337 5.07 -17.86 -0.84
CA SER A 337 4.74 -16.90 0.23
C SER A 337 4.11 -15.59 -0.29
N GLY A 338 4.52 -15.11 -1.47
CA GLY A 338 3.97 -13.91 -2.13
C GLY A 338 2.64 -14.15 -2.85
N GLY A 339 2.25 -15.41 -3.05
CA GLY A 339 1.01 -15.80 -3.72
C GLY A 339 -0.24 -15.19 -3.11
N LEU A 340 -0.32 -15.07 -1.78
CA LEU A 340 -1.47 -14.44 -1.10
C LEU A 340 -1.61 -12.95 -1.47
N LEU A 341 -0.49 -12.22 -1.55
CA LEU A 341 -0.49 -10.82 -1.95
C LEU A 341 -0.79 -10.64 -3.44
N ILE A 342 -0.34 -11.57 -4.28
CA ILE A 342 -0.69 -11.61 -5.71
C ILE A 342 -2.20 -11.77 -5.86
N VAL A 343 -2.78 -12.76 -5.19
CA VAL A 343 -4.22 -13.03 -5.24
C VAL A 343 -5.04 -11.81 -4.78
N ARG A 344 -4.62 -11.16 -3.68
CA ARG A 344 -5.21 -9.89 -3.21
C ARG A 344 -5.14 -8.79 -4.27
N THR A 345 -3.98 -8.67 -4.92
CA THR A 345 -3.73 -7.65 -5.95
C THR A 345 -4.59 -7.89 -7.19
N ILE A 346 -4.70 -9.14 -7.65
CA ILE A 346 -5.60 -9.54 -8.74
C ILE A 346 -7.05 -9.20 -8.40
N ALA A 347 -7.52 -9.55 -7.20
CA ALA A 347 -8.90 -9.28 -6.80
C ALA A 347 -9.20 -7.77 -6.82
N THR A 348 -8.25 -6.95 -6.37
CA THR A 348 -8.39 -5.49 -6.35
C THR A 348 -8.35 -4.89 -7.75
N LEU A 349 -7.29 -5.17 -8.51
CA LEU A 349 -7.09 -4.59 -9.85
C LEU A 349 -8.09 -5.14 -10.87
N GLY A 350 -8.50 -6.40 -10.73
CA GLY A 350 -9.54 -7.00 -11.55
C GLY A 350 -10.89 -6.31 -11.37
N THR A 351 -11.28 -6.01 -10.13
CA THR A 351 -12.52 -5.28 -9.83
C THR A 351 -12.48 -3.85 -10.39
N LEU A 352 -11.36 -3.14 -10.20
CA LEU A 352 -11.18 -1.79 -10.76
C LEU A 352 -11.16 -1.80 -12.29
N THR A 353 -10.48 -2.76 -12.91
CA THR A 353 -10.41 -2.87 -14.37
C THR A 353 -11.77 -3.25 -14.97
N LEU A 354 -12.54 -4.09 -14.29
CA LEU A 354 -13.92 -4.39 -14.68
C LEU A 354 -14.79 -3.13 -14.64
N ALA A 355 -14.68 -2.32 -13.58
CA ALA A 355 -15.38 -1.04 -13.50
C ALA A 355 -15.01 -0.11 -14.67
N THR A 356 -13.72 0.02 -14.97
CA THR A 356 -13.23 0.79 -16.13
C THR A 356 -13.77 0.23 -17.45
N SER A 357 -13.78 -1.10 -17.62
CA SER A 357 -14.34 -1.75 -18.82
C SER A 357 -15.83 -1.44 -19.00
N LEU A 358 -16.61 -1.47 -17.92
CA LEU A 358 -18.03 -1.14 -17.94
C LEU A 358 -18.30 0.35 -18.20
N ALA A 359 -17.42 1.24 -17.75
CA ALA A 359 -17.46 2.66 -18.11
C ALA A 359 -17.09 2.87 -19.59
N ALA A 360 -16.04 2.21 -20.08
CA ALA A 360 -15.58 2.28 -21.47
C ALA A 360 -16.66 1.87 -22.49
N ARG A 361 -17.46 0.85 -22.14
CA ARG A 361 -18.57 0.35 -22.98
C ARG A 361 -19.72 1.35 -23.15
N GLN A 362 -19.81 2.37 -22.31
CA GLN A 362 -20.84 3.42 -22.42
C GLN A 362 -20.45 4.51 -23.43
N GLY A 363 -19.21 4.47 -23.95
CA GLY A 363 -18.70 5.39 -24.95
C GLY A 363 -17.64 6.36 -24.40
N PRO A 364 -17.04 7.20 -25.27
CA PRO A 364 -15.92 8.05 -24.91
C PRO A 364 -16.26 9.10 -23.85
N ILE A 365 -17.39 9.80 -23.99
CA ILE A 365 -17.75 10.90 -23.09
C ILE A 365 -17.99 10.40 -21.65
N PRO A 366 -18.80 9.34 -21.41
CA PRO A 366 -18.93 8.74 -20.07
C PRO A 366 -17.62 8.22 -19.49
N MET A 367 -16.79 7.58 -20.32
CA MET A 367 -15.50 7.05 -19.88
C MET A 367 -14.52 8.17 -19.50
N ALA A 368 -14.50 9.28 -20.23
CA ALA A 368 -13.69 10.46 -19.90
C ALA A 368 -14.10 11.06 -18.54
N GLY A 369 -15.41 11.24 -18.29
CA GLY A 369 -15.91 11.72 -17.00
C GLY A 369 -15.59 10.73 -15.86
N HIS A 370 -15.69 9.43 -16.13
CA HIS A 370 -15.27 8.37 -15.20
C HIS A 370 -13.78 8.46 -14.86
N GLN A 371 -12.93 8.69 -15.87
CA GLN A 371 -11.49 8.80 -15.68
C GLN A 371 -11.12 9.95 -14.74
N ILE A 372 -11.74 11.12 -14.90
CA ILE A 372 -11.56 12.26 -13.96
C ILE A 372 -11.94 11.82 -12.55
N CYS A 373 -13.13 11.23 -12.37
CA CYS A 373 -13.62 10.81 -11.06
C CYS A 373 -12.67 9.81 -10.40
N ILE A 374 -12.25 8.77 -11.11
CA ILE A 374 -11.36 7.73 -10.58
C ILE A 374 -9.97 8.27 -10.28
N GLN A 375 -9.44 9.15 -11.12
CA GLN A 375 -8.12 9.73 -10.90
C GLN A 375 -8.08 10.55 -9.60
N VAL A 376 -9.06 11.42 -9.39
CA VAL A 376 -9.19 12.21 -8.15
C VAL A 376 -9.42 11.31 -6.94
N TRP A 377 -10.31 10.32 -7.10
CA TRP A 377 -10.64 9.37 -6.05
C TRP A 377 -9.43 8.53 -5.60
N LEU A 378 -8.61 8.05 -6.54
CA LEU A 378 -7.36 7.32 -6.26
C LEU A 378 -6.29 8.23 -5.65
N ALA A 379 -6.11 9.44 -6.18
CA ALA A 379 -5.08 10.36 -5.70
C ALA A 379 -5.29 10.73 -4.22
N LEU A 380 -6.54 10.93 -3.81
CA LEU A 380 -6.87 11.24 -2.43
C LEU A 380 -6.83 10.01 -1.52
N SER A 381 -7.11 8.83 -2.06
CA SER A 381 -6.97 7.57 -1.33
C SER A 381 -5.51 7.32 -0.90
N LEU A 382 -4.53 7.75 -1.71
CA LEU A 382 -3.10 7.62 -1.37
C LEU A 382 -2.67 8.49 -0.18
N LEU A 383 -3.33 9.62 0.07
CA LEU A 383 -3.12 10.40 1.29
C LEU A 383 -3.54 9.60 2.54
N THR A 384 -4.60 8.78 2.43
CA THR A 384 -5.06 7.92 3.53
C THR A 384 -4.17 6.69 3.71
N ASP A 385 -3.47 6.26 2.66
CA ASP A 385 -2.47 5.18 2.73
C ASP A 385 -1.27 5.57 3.61
N ALA A 386 -0.84 6.83 3.58
CA ALA A 386 0.21 7.33 4.47
C ALA A 386 -0.17 7.21 5.96
N LEU A 387 -1.45 7.43 6.30
CA LEU A 387 -1.97 7.20 7.65
C LEU A 387 -1.98 5.70 8.00
N ALA A 388 -2.36 4.85 7.04
CA ALA A 388 -2.32 3.40 7.22
C ALA A 388 -0.90 2.89 7.50
N LEU A 389 0.12 3.42 6.80
CA LEU A 389 1.53 3.09 7.03
C LEU A 389 2.02 3.50 8.42
N SER A 390 1.60 4.68 8.91
CA SER A 390 1.90 5.11 10.28
C SER A 390 1.28 4.15 11.31
N GLY A 391 -0.01 3.83 11.15
CA GLY A 391 -0.71 2.89 12.02
C GLY A 391 -0.09 1.49 12.00
N GLN A 392 0.31 1.01 10.82
CA GLN A 392 1.00 -0.26 10.64
C GLN A 392 2.30 -0.31 11.45
N ALA A 393 3.13 0.73 11.35
CA ALA A 393 4.43 0.78 12.02
C ALA A 393 4.31 0.79 13.56
N LEU A 394 3.44 1.64 14.10
CA LEU A 394 3.20 1.73 15.54
C LEU A 394 2.58 0.44 16.09
N LEU A 395 1.57 -0.10 15.39
CA LEU A 395 0.92 -1.34 15.79
C LEU A 395 1.90 -2.52 15.79
N ALA A 396 2.74 -2.63 14.76
CA ALA A 396 3.75 -3.70 14.68
C ALA A 396 4.76 -3.60 15.84
N ALA A 397 5.21 -2.40 16.17
CA ALA A 397 6.12 -2.16 17.29
C ALA A 397 5.50 -2.60 18.62
N ASP A 398 4.31 -2.09 18.95
CA ASP A 398 3.61 -2.41 20.20
C ASP A 398 3.23 -3.88 20.30
N TYR A 399 2.80 -4.49 19.19
CA TYR A 399 2.46 -5.90 19.13
C TYR A 399 3.69 -6.79 19.38
N SER A 400 4.85 -6.43 18.81
CA SER A 400 6.11 -7.17 19.00
C SER A 400 6.68 -7.06 20.42
N GLN A 401 6.37 -5.97 21.13
CA GLN A 401 6.74 -5.75 22.53
C GLN A 401 5.70 -6.30 23.52
N GLU A 402 4.68 -7.02 23.04
CA GLU A 402 3.55 -7.54 23.82
C GLU A 402 2.77 -6.44 24.58
N ASN A 403 2.89 -5.18 24.15
CA ASN A 403 2.19 -4.04 24.74
C ASN A 403 0.77 -3.91 24.14
N TYR A 404 -0.07 -4.91 24.41
CA TYR A 404 -1.41 -5.02 23.84
C TYR A 404 -2.38 -3.91 24.27
N GLN A 405 -2.11 -3.23 25.39
CA GLN A 405 -2.87 -2.04 25.80
C GLN A 405 -2.57 -0.86 24.87
N GLN A 406 -1.29 -0.61 24.56
CA GLN A 406 -0.90 0.44 23.64
C GLN A 406 -1.34 0.13 22.20
N ALA A 407 -1.17 -1.12 21.75
CA ALA A 407 -1.64 -1.57 20.43
C ALA A 407 -3.14 -1.28 20.22
N ARG A 408 -3.97 -1.48 21.25
CA ARG A 408 -5.41 -1.09 21.20
C ARG A 408 -5.61 0.39 21.05
N ARG A 409 -4.86 1.21 21.80
CA ARG A 409 -4.93 2.67 21.68
C ARG A 409 -4.56 3.11 20.27
N VAL A 410 -3.51 2.53 19.67
CA VAL A 410 -3.13 2.78 18.27
C VAL A 410 -4.27 2.44 17.32
N ILE A 411 -4.86 1.25 17.43
CA ILE A 411 -5.99 0.83 16.57
C ILE A 411 -7.13 1.85 16.62
N TYR A 412 -7.59 2.24 17.82
CA TYR A 412 -8.69 3.19 17.96
C TYR A 412 -8.32 4.59 17.46
N SER A 413 -7.13 5.08 17.80
CA SER A 413 -6.67 6.41 17.39
C SER A 413 -6.52 6.52 15.88
N VAL A 414 -5.91 5.54 15.21
CA VAL A 414 -5.72 5.57 13.75
C VAL A 414 -7.07 5.45 13.03
N LEU A 415 -8.01 4.62 13.52
CA LEU A 415 -9.36 4.55 12.94
C LEU A 415 -10.12 5.88 13.08
N LEU A 416 -10.02 6.54 14.25
CA LEU A 416 -10.69 7.82 14.48
C LEU A 416 -10.07 8.95 13.66
N ILE A 417 -8.74 9.05 13.63
CA ILE A 417 -8.02 10.00 12.77
C ILE A 417 -8.34 9.72 11.30
N GLY A 418 -8.40 8.45 10.89
CA GLY A 418 -8.78 8.04 9.53
C GLY A 418 -10.19 8.51 9.17
N LEU A 419 -11.16 8.32 10.07
CA LEU A 419 -12.52 8.81 9.87
C LEU A 419 -12.56 10.35 9.74
N GLY A 420 -11.82 11.05 10.62
CA GLY A 420 -11.70 12.50 10.59
C GLY A 420 -11.09 13.02 9.28
N THR A 421 -10.00 12.39 8.83
CA THR A 421 -9.35 12.69 7.54
C THR A 421 -10.29 12.43 6.37
N GLY A 422 -10.95 11.26 6.35
CA GLY A 422 -11.90 10.92 5.29
C GLY A 422 -13.09 11.87 5.22
N PHE A 423 -13.64 12.30 6.37
CA PHE A 423 -14.69 13.31 6.42
C PHE A 423 -14.21 14.68 5.97
N SER A 424 -12.98 15.07 6.36
CA SER A 424 -12.37 16.33 5.93
C SER A 424 -12.17 16.37 4.41
N LEU A 425 -11.69 15.26 3.83
CA LEU A 425 -11.56 15.09 2.38
C LEU A 425 -12.92 15.12 1.67
N ALA A 426 -13.94 14.48 2.26
CA ALA A 426 -15.30 14.51 1.73
C ALA A 426 -15.85 15.94 1.66
N VAL A 427 -15.72 16.72 2.73
CA VAL A 427 -16.19 18.12 2.77
C VAL A 427 -15.42 18.98 1.77
N PHE A 428 -14.09 18.84 1.72
CA PHE A 428 -13.25 19.58 0.78
C PHE A 428 -13.67 19.32 -0.67
N LEU A 429 -13.88 18.06 -1.04
CA LEU A 429 -14.35 17.69 -2.38
C LEU A 429 -15.79 18.11 -2.64
N PHE A 430 -16.71 17.94 -1.69
CA PHE A 430 -18.11 18.29 -1.93
C PHE A 430 -18.28 19.78 -2.25
N LEU A 431 -17.45 20.64 -1.66
CA LEU A 431 -17.45 22.09 -1.90
C LEU A 431 -16.60 22.47 -3.13
N GLY A 432 -15.49 21.76 -3.39
CA GLY A 432 -14.48 22.17 -4.37
C GLY A 432 -14.48 21.39 -5.69
N PHE A 433 -15.10 20.21 -5.75
CA PHE A 433 -14.92 19.28 -6.88
C PHE A 433 -15.45 19.84 -8.20
N GLY A 434 -16.50 20.67 -8.18
CA GLY A 434 -16.98 21.31 -9.40
C GLY A 434 -15.94 22.24 -10.02
N ALA A 435 -15.35 23.13 -9.22
CA ALA A 435 -14.26 23.99 -9.69
C ALA A 435 -13.00 23.18 -10.06
N PHE A 436 -12.69 22.14 -9.29
CA PHE A 436 -11.55 21.27 -9.52
C PHE A 436 -11.68 20.46 -10.82
N SER A 437 -12.88 19.98 -11.17
CA SER A 437 -13.13 19.21 -12.38
C SER A 437 -12.86 20.01 -13.66
N GLY A 438 -13.07 21.33 -13.63
CA GLY A 438 -12.76 22.23 -14.74
C GLY A 438 -11.26 22.36 -15.05
N LEU A 439 -10.38 21.91 -14.16
CA LEU A 439 -8.94 21.80 -14.43
C LEU A 439 -8.60 20.62 -15.35
N PHE A 440 -9.51 19.65 -15.52
CA PHE A 440 -9.22 18.43 -16.28
C PHE A 440 -9.73 18.50 -17.71
N SER A 441 -10.80 19.23 -17.98
CA SER A 441 -11.36 19.32 -19.33
C SER A 441 -12.14 20.61 -19.52
N THR A 442 -12.25 21.02 -20.78
CA THR A 442 -13.11 22.13 -21.23
C THR A 442 -14.41 21.64 -21.86
N ASP A 443 -14.57 20.32 -22.05
CA ASP A 443 -15.78 19.72 -22.62
C ASP A 443 -16.91 19.68 -21.59
N SER A 444 -17.99 20.43 -21.87
CA SER A 444 -19.13 20.53 -20.96
C SER A 444 -19.81 19.18 -20.70
N GLU A 445 -19.86 18.28 -21.67
CA GLU A 445 -20.53 16.99 -21.48
C GLU A 445 -19.70 16.09 -20.54
N VAL A 446 -18.38 16.07 -20.70
CA VAL A 446 -17.47 15.36 -19.79
C VAL A 446 -17.56 15.92 -18.37
N LEU A 447 -17.58 17.25 -18.24
CA LEU A 447 -17.69 17.90 -16.93
C LEU A 447 -19.03 17.61 -16.26
N GLN A 448 -20.14 17.57 -16.98
CA GLN A 448 -21.44 17.18 -16.41
C GLN A 448 -21.41 15.75 -15.87
N ILE A 449 -20.77 14.83 -16.60
CA ILE A 449 -20.59 13.46 -16.12
C ILE A 449 -19.70 13.43 -14.88
N ALA A 450 -18.56 14.13 -14.89
CA ALA A 450 -17.69 14.22 -13.72
C ALA A 450 -18.46 14.76 -12.49
N LEU A 451 -19.19 15.87 -12.66
CA LEU A 451 -20.02 16.48 -11.61
C LEU A 451 -21.07 15.51 -11.06
N SER A 452 -21.69 14.69 -11.90
CA SER A 452 -22.62 13.65 -11.43
C SER A 452 -21.95 12.59 -10.52
N GLY A 453 -20.64 12.40 -10.69
CA GLY A 453 -19.80 11.54 -9.85
C GLY A 453 -19.38 12.14 -8.51
N THR A 454 -19.71 13.41 -8.22
CA THR A 454 -19.30 14.08 -6.96
C THR A 454 -19.70 13.30 -5.73
N LEU A 455 -20.91 12.72 -5.70
CA LEU A 455 -21.38 11.93 -4.55
C LEU A 455 -20.53 10.66 -4.35
N PHE A 456 -20.09 10.03 -5.44
CA PHE A 456 -19.16 8.91 -5.36
C PHE A 456 -17.79 9.37 -4.89
N VAL A 457 -17.19 10.36 -5.55
CA VAL A 457 -15.82 10.80 -5.27
C VAL A 457 -15.68 11.37 -3.86
N ALA A 458 -16.58 12.26 -3.43
CA ALA A 458 -16.56 12.88 -2.12
C ALA A 458 -17.17 11.98 -1.04
N GLY A 459 -18.36 11.42 -1.30
CA GLY A 459 -19.11 10.65 -0.32
C GLY A 459 -18.46 9.32 0.07
N SER A 460 -17.61 8.74 -0.80
CA SER A 460 -16.87 7.52 -0.46
C SER A 460 -15.63 7.75 0.41
N GLN A 461 -15.12 8.98 0.53
CA GLN A 461 -13.83 9.23 1.20
C GLN A 461 -13.76 8.73 2.66
N PRO A 462 -14.79 8.86 3.50
CA PRO A 462 -14.77 8.30 4.85
C PRO A 462 -14.64 6.77 4.84
N VAL A 463 -15.33 6.11 3.91
CA VAL A 463 -15.28 4.65 3.75
C VAL A 463 -13.92 4.22 3.23
N ASN A 464 -13.37 4.94 2.24
CA ASN A 464 -12.02 4.70 1.73
C ASN A 464 -10.98 4.80 2.84
N ALA A 465 -10.97 5.91 3.59
CA ALA A 465 -9.99 6.16 4.63
C ALA A 465 -9.95 5.02 5.65
N ILE A 466 -11.12 4.52 6.07
CA ILE A 466 -11.21 3.38 6.97
C ILE A 466 -10.74 2.09 6.29
N ALA A 467 -11.08 1.84 5.03
CA ALA A 467 -10.63 0.67 4.30
C ALA A 467 -9.08 0.61 4.19
N PHE A 468 -8.43 1.73 3.88
CA PHE A 468 -6.97 1.82 3.82
C PHE A 468 -6.33 1.66 5.21
N VAL A 469 -6.87 2.34 6.24
CA VAL A 469 -6.40 2.17 7.62
C VAL A 469 -6.47 0.71 8.06
N LEU A 470 -7.59 0.03 7.80
CA LEU A 470 -7.76 -1.38 8.13
C LEU A 470 -6.72 -2.29 7.46
N ASP A 471 -6.34 -1.99 6.21
CA ASP A 471 -5.26 -2.72 5.54
C ASP A 471 -3.92 -2.56 6.27
N GLY A 472 -3.57 -1.33 6.66
CA GLY A 472 -2.37 -1.07 7.47
C GLY A 472 -2.40 -1.82 8.80
N LEU A 473 -3.57 -1.92 9.44
CA LEU A 473 -3.74 -2.68 10.68
C LEU A 473 -3.54 -4.18 10.48
N TYR A 474 -4.07 -4.80 9.42
CA TYR A 474 -3.80 -6.21 9.11
C TYR A 474 -2.32 -6.49 8.96
N TYR A 475 -1.61 -5.61 8.26
CA TYR A 475 -0.18 -5.74 8.03
C TYR A 475 0.65 -5.52 9.29
N GLY A 476 0.20 -4.62 10.18
CA GLY A 476 0.86 -4.37 11.47
C GLY A 476 0.94 -5.63 12.34
N VAL A 477 -0.07 -6.49 12.27
CA VAL A 477 -0.12 -7.77 13.01
C VAL A 477 0.14 -9.00 12.14
N SER A 478 0.57 -8.81 10.89
CA SER A 478 0.86 -9.88 9.92
C SER A 478 -0.31 -10.81 9.58
N ASP A 479 -1.55 -10.31 9.58
CA ASP A 479 -2.78 -11.06 9.22
C ASP A 479 -3.01 -11.13 7.69
N TYR A 480 -1.97 -11.53 6.95
CA TYR A 480 -1.94 -11.50 5.48
C TYR A 480 -2.93 -12.46 4.82
N GLU A 481 -3.16 -13.63 5.45
CA GLU A 481 -4.09 -14.64 4.94
C GLU A 481 -5.52 -14.11 4.93
N TYR A 482 -5.95 -13.48 6.03
CA TYR A 482 -7.26 -12.85 6.10
C TYR A 482 -7.39 -11.71 5.08
N ALA A 483 -6.36 -10.86 4.97
CA ALA A 483 -6.36 -9.76 4.01
C ALA A 483 -6.50 -10.24 2.56
N ALA A 484 -5.89 -11.38 2.21
CA ALA A 484 -6.00 -11.97 0.87
C ALA A 484 -7.38 -12.61 0.61
N VAL A 485 -7.83 -13.49 1.51
CA VAL A 485 -9.11 -14.21 1.34
C VAL A 485 -10.29 -13.25 1.36
N SER A 486 -10.31 -12.29 2.29
CA SER A 486 -11.36 -11.27 2.34
C SER A 486 -11.39 -10.43 1.06
N MET A 487 -10.23 -10.03 0.52
CA MET A 487 -10.18 -9.25 -0.72
C MET A 487 -10.74 -10.02 -1.92
N VAL A 488 -10.48 -11.32 -2.03
CA VAL A 488 -11.06 -12.17 -3.08
C VAL A 488 -12.58 -12.19 -2.98
N LEU A 489 -13.12 -12.47 -1.78
CA LEU A 489 -14.57 -12.50 -1.56
C LEU A 489 -15.20 -11.15 -1.87
N VAL A 490 -14.63 -10.06 -1.36
CA VAL A 490 -15.13 -8.70 -1.60
C VAL A 490 -15.05 -8.33 -3.08
N GLY A 491 -13.94 -8.65 -3.75
CA GLY A 491 -13.76 -8.41 -5.19
C GLY A 491 -14.76 -9.19 -6.03
N LEU A 492 -15.01 -10.46 -5.72
CA LEU A 492 -15.99 -11.29 -6.43
C LEU A 492 -17.42 -10.77 -6.25
N ILE A 493 -17.83 -10.46 -5.02
CA ILE A 493 -19.17 -9.92 -4.73
C ILE A 493 -19.36 -8.57 -5.45
N SER A 494 -18.37 -7.70 -5.39
CA SER A 494 -18.44 -6.38 -6.02
C SER A 494 -18.43 -6.47 -7.54
N SER A 495 -17.64 -7.39 -8.10
CA SER A 495 -17.61 -7.65 -9.55
C SER A 495 -18.94 -8.21 -10.04
N ALA A 496 -19.54 -9.14 -9.31
CA ALA A 496 -20.87 -9.66 -9.63
C ALA A 496 -21.93 -8.55 -9.58
N PHE A 497 -21.88 -7.69 -8.55
CA PHE A 497 -22.75 -6.53 -8.47
C PHE A 497 -22.55 -5.56 -9.64
N LEU A 498 -21.31 -5.23 -10.00
CA LEU A 498 -20.98 -4.36 -11.13
C LEU A 498 -21.57 -4.88 -12.45
N LEU A 499 -21.46 -6.19 -12.71
CA LEU A 499 -22.00 -6.82 -13.91
C LEU A 499 -23.54 -6.72 -14.03
N VAL A 500 -24.24 -6.60 -12.91
CA VAL A 500 -25.71 -6.45 -12.87
C VAL A 500 -26.13 -4.99 -12.84
N ALA A 501 -25.46 -4.16 -12.04
CA ALA A 501 -25.84 -2.77 -11.81
C ALA A 501 -25.43 -1.84 -12.97
N ALA A 502 -24.28 -2.05 -13.60
CA ALA A 502 -23.81 -1.18 -14.67
C ALA A 502 -24.70 -1.20 -15.93
N PRO A 503 -25.23 -2.35 -16.39
CA PRO A 503 -26.19 -2.35 -17.50
C PRO A 503 -27.52 -1.66 -17.19
N VAL A 504 -27.94 -1.62 -15.91
CA VAL A 504 -29.24 -1.05 -15.49
C VAL A 504 -29.14 0.44 -15.18
N PHE A 505 -28.08 0.85 -14.47
CA PHE A 505 -27.89 2.21 -13.96
C PHE A 505 -26.72 2.95 -14.63
N SER A 506 -26.16 2.39 -15.71
CA SER A 506 -25.04 2.99 -16.45
C SER A 506 -23.86 3.31 -15.50
N LEU A 507 -23.29 4.51 -15.58
CA LEU A 507 -22.13 4.90 -14.79
C LEU A 507 -22.41 5.00 -13.28
N ALA A 508 -23.64 5.32 -12.88
CA ALA A 508 -24.03 5.28 -11.47
C ALA A 508 -23.95 3.84 -10.91
N GLY A 509 -24.28 2.83 -11.74
CA GLY A 509 -24.08 1.41 -11.39
C GLY A 509 -22.61 1.05 -11.19
N VAL A 510 -21.71 1.63 -11.99
CA VAL A 510 -20.26 1.44 -11.85
C VAL A 510 -19.75 2.05 -10.53
N TRP A 511 -20.11 3.30 -10.26
CA TRP A 511 -19.68 3.99 -9.04
C TRP A 511 -20.26 3.40 -7.76
N THR A 512 -21.53 2.98 -7.77
CA THR A 512 -22.13 2.27 -6.64
C THR A 512 -21.45 0.91 -6.39
N GLY A 513 -21.03 0.20 -7.45
CA GLY A 513 -20.25 -1.03 -7.29
C GLY A 513 -18.85 -0.81 -6.73
N LEU A 514 -18.17 0.28 -7.10
CA LEU A 514 -16.88 0.66 -6.50
C LEU A 514 -17.02 1.13 -5.05
N PHE A 515 -18.10 1.85 -4.74
CA PHE A 515 -18.43 2.19 -3.36
C PHE A 515 -18.71 0.93 -2.54
N LEU A 516 -19.49 -0.02 -3.08
CA LEU A 516 -19.76 -1.31 -2.45
C LEU A 516 -18.45 -2.07 -2.20
N PHE A 517 -17.52 -2.07 -3.14
CA PHE A 517 -16.19 -2.67 -2.98
C PHE A 517 -15.44 -2.11 -1.76
N MET A 518 -15.46 -0.79 -1.57
CA MET A 518 -14.85 -0.16 -0.39
C MET A 518 -15.63 -0.45 0.90
N ALA A 519 -16.96 -0.38 0.85
CA ALA A 519 -17.82 -0.64 1.99
C ALA A 519 -17.65 -2.07 2.51
N LEU A 520 -17.61 -3.06 1.60
CA LEU A 520 -17.38 -4.45 1.94
C LEU A 520 -15.98 -4.69 2.54
N ARG A 521 -14.95 -3.95 2.10
CA ARG A 521 -13.63 -3.96 2.75
C ARG A 521 -13.70 -3.46 4.19
N VAL A 522 -14.42 -2.37 4.44
CA VAL A 522 -14.66 -1.85 5.79
C VAL A 522 -15.40 -2.87 6.65
N VAL A 523 -16.49 -3.45 6.13
CA VAL A 523 -17.26 -4.49 6.82
C VAL A 523 -16.38 -5.68 7.18
N ALA A 524 -15.57 -6.18 6.23
CA ALA A 524 -14.65 -7.27 6.48
C ALA A 524 -13.65 -6.94 7.60
N GLY A 525 -13.13 -5.72 7.67
CA GLY A 525 -12.19 -5.35 8.73
C GLY A 525 -12.80 -5.10 10.09
N ILE A 526 -13.95 -4.45 10.15
CA ILE A 526 -14.68 -4.31 11.41
C ILE A 526 -15.08 -5.70 11.92
N TRP A 527 -15.51 -6.60 11.03
CA TRP A 527 -15.83 -7.99 11.38
C TRP A 527 -14.62 -8.74 11.94
N ARG A 528 -13.44 -8.61 11.32
CA ARG A 528 -12.20 -9.24 11.81
C ARG A 528 -11.79 -8.72 13.18
N LEU A 529 -11.84 -7.41 13.38
CA LEU A 529 -11.55 -6.76 14.66
C LEU A 529 -12.58 -7.17 15.75
N GLY A 530 -13.86 -7.28 15.39
CA GLY A 530 -14.94 -7.63 16.30
C GLY A 530 -14.94 -9.09 16.75
N THR A 531 -14.62 -10.02 15.83
CA THR A 531 -14.52 -11.46 16.16
C THR A 531 -13.30 -11.79 17.02
N LYS A 532 -12.31 -10.89 17.10
CA LYS A 532 -11.06 -11.06 17.89
C LYS A 532 -10.35 -12.39 17.60
N THR A 533 -10.47 -12.89 16.37
CA THR A 533 -9.88 -14.17 15.95
C THR A 533 -8.46 -13.96 15.43
N GLY A 534 -7.63 -15.01 15.42
CA GLY A 534 -6.24 -14.92 14.96
C GLY A 534 -5.38 -14.00 15.85
N PRO A 535 -4.51 -13.14 15.28
CA PRO A 535 -3.58 -12.31 16.06
C PRO A 535 -4.31 -11.29 16.96
N TRP A 536 -5.54 -10.92 16.59
CA TRP A 536 -6.38 -9.99 17.35
C TRP A 536 -6.78 -10.54 18.73
N LYS A 537 -6.76 -11.87 18.93
CA LYS A 537 -7.08 -12.47 20.23
C LYS A 537 -6.12 -11.99 21.32
N MET A 538 -4.82 -11.92 21.00
CA MET A 538 -3.79 -11.49 21.95
C MET A 538 -4.04 -10.05 22.41
N ILE A 539 -4.37 -9.18 21.46
CA ILE A 539 -4.66 -7.76 21.69
C ILE A 539 -5.85 -7.54 22.64
N TYR A 540 -6.87 -8.40 22.57
CA TYR A 540 -8.12 -8.24 23.33
C TYR A 540 -8.30 -9.20 24.52
N SER A 541 -7.40 -10.17 24.72
CA SER A 541 -7.48 -11.20 25.77
C SER A 541 -7.49 -10.64 27.21
N ASP A 542 -6.78 -9.55 27.47
CA ASP A 542 -6.70 -8.88 28.79
C ASP A 542 -8.03 -8.31 29.31
N MET A 543 -9.06 -8.18 28.48
CA MET A 543 -10.39 -7.72 28.95
C MET A 543 -11.24 -8.84 29.53
N GLU A 544 -11.00 -10.09 29.14
CA GLU A 544 -11.77 -11.23 29.64
C GLU A 544 -11.34 -11.61 31.07
N SER A 545 -10.08 -11.38 31.44
CA SER A 545 -9.57 -11.66 32.79
C SER A 545 -9.91 -10.59 33.84
N ARG A 546 -10.34 -9.39 33.42
CA ARG A 546 -10.75 -8.29 34.32
C ARG A 546 -12.26 -8.14 34.49
N ASN A 547 -13.05 -8.79 33.64
CA ASN A 547 -14.52 -8.75 33.66
C ASN A 547 -15.18 -10.10 34.03
N GLY A 548 -14.38 -11.14 34.28
CA GLY A 548 -14.79 -12.37 34.97
C GLY A 548 -14.30 -12.33 36.41
#